data_AF-A0A524J8B3-F1
#
_entry.id   AF-A0A524J8B3-F1
#
_cell.length_a   1.000
_cell.length_b   1.000
_cell.length_c   1.000
_cell.angle_alpha   90.00
_cell.angle_beta   90.00
_cell.angle_gamma   90.00
#
_symmetry.space_group_name_H-M   'P 1'
#
loop_
_entity.id
_entity.type
_entity.pdbx_description
1 polymer ?
#
loop_
_entity_poly.entity_id
_entity_poly.type
_entity_poly.pdbx_seq_one_letter_code
_entity_poly.pdbx_strand_id
1 'polypeptide(L)' 'FVEFKAMIEERKPEENELVAVLVIDTTTSYIPVFLKDPVTLAALQETLRKQDAELTVEARNALAKHLS' A
#
# COMPACT_ATOMS: atom_id res chain seq x y z
N PHE A 1 4.70 -10.85 -6.36
CA PHE A 1 4.48 -11.91 -5.35
C PHE A 1 5.66 -12.09 -4.39
N VAL A 2 6.92 -12.01 -4.85
CA VAL A 2 8.12 -12.16 -4.00
C VAL A 2 8.27 -11.00 -3.00
N GLU A 3 8.16 -9.74 -3.45
CA GLU A 3 8.23 -8.56 -2.56
C GLU A 3 7.13 -8.54 -1.48
N PHE A 4 5.92 -8.98 -1.85
CA PHE A 4 4.80 -9.13 -0.93
C PHE A 4 5.10 -10.10 0.22
N LYS A 5 5.66 -11.27 -0.09
CA LYS A 5 6.03 -12.25 0.94
C LYS A 5 7.15 -11.74 1.84
N ALA A 6 8.17 -11.09 1.28
CA ALA A 6 9.27 -10.52 2.06
C ALA A 6 8.79 -9.46 3.07
N MET A 7 7.94 -8.51 2.63
CA MET A 7 7.38 -7.49 3.54
C MET A 7 6.47 -8.07 4.64
N ILE A 8 5.72 -9.14 4.34
CA ILE A 8 4.93 -9.85 5.36
C ILE A 8 5.81 -10.67 6.29
N GLU A 9 6.91 -11.27 5.82
CA GLU A 9 7.83 -12.02 6.68
C GLU A 9 8.56 -11.11 7.67
N GLU A 10 8.83 -9.86 7.29
CA GLU A 10 9.42 -8.83 8.18
C GLU A 10 8.43 -8.26 9.20
N ARG A 11 7.12 -8.46 9.03
CA ARG A 11 6.08 -7.90 9.89
C ARG A 11 5.02 -8.94 10.22
N LYS A 12 4.87 -9.33 11.49
CA LYS A 12 3.77 -10.20 11.93
C LYS A 12 2.42 -9.49 11.71
N PRO A 13 1.60 -9.92 10.74
CA PRO A 13 0.31 -9.29 10.54
C PRO A 13 -0.65 -9.70 11.66
N GLU A 14 -1.43 -8.74 12.15
CA GLU A 14 -2.48 -9.02 13.12
C GLU A 14 -3.68 -9.67 12.42
N GLU A 15 -4.46 -10.50 13.14
CA GLU A 15 -5.57 -11.27 12.55
C GLU A 15 -6.62 -10.40 11.84
N ASN A 16 -6.72 -9.11 12.18
CA ASN A 16 -7.67 -8.16 11.59
C ASN A 16 -6.97 -7.00 10.85
N GLU A 17 -5.72 -7.17 10.43
CA GLU A 17 -4.99 -6.12 9.73
C GLU A 17 -5.47 -5.97 8.28
N LEU A 18 -5.88 -4.74 7.92
CA LEU A 18 -6.24 -4.41 6.54
C LEU A 18 -4.99 -4.11 5.72
N VAL A 19 -4.85 -4.79 4.60
CA VAL A 19 -3.73 -4.60 3.66
C VAL A 19 -4.30 -4.30 2.27
N ALA A 20 -3.94 -3.14 1.73
CA ALA A 20 -4.15 -2.84 0.31
C ALA A 20 -2.96 -3.35 -0.50
N VAL A 21 -3.22 -3.89 -1.69
CA VAL A 21 -2.18 -4.29 -2.63
C VAL A 21 -2.21 -3.35 -3.81
N LEU A 22 -1.15 -2.55 -3.98
CA LEU A 22 -0.99 -1.66 -5.13
C LEU A 22 -0.27 -2.42 -6.23
N VAL A 23 -0.87 -2.44 -7.42
CA VAL A 23 -0.26 -2.97 -8.64
C VAL A 23 0.39 -1.82 -9.38
N ILE A 24 1.63 -2.00 -9.83
CA ILE A 24 2.31 -1.01 -10.67
C ILE A 24 2.06 -1.39 -12.13
N ASP A 25 1.31 -0.57 -12.87
CA ASP A 25 0.83 -0.89 -14.22
C ASP A 25 1.93 -1.24 -15.24
N THR A 26 3.15 -0.74 -15.04
CA THR A 26 4.28 -0.93 -15.96
C THR A 26 5.18 -2.11 -15.60
N THR A 27 4.95 -2.75 -14.45
CA THR A 27 5.79 -3.84 -13.95
C THR A 27 4.93 -5.01 -13.47
N THR A 28 5.57 -6.12 -13.10
CA THR A 28 4.90 -7.21 -12.39
C THR A 28 5.08 -7.10 -10.88
N SER A 29 5.41 -5.90 -10.40
CA SER A 29 5.63 -5.61 -8.98
C SER A 29 4.34 -5.23 -8.29
N TYR A 30 4.30 -5.54 -7.00
CA TYR A 30 3.15 -5.33 -6.14
C TYR A 30 3.64 -4.77 -4.82
N ILE A 31 3.09 -3.64 -4.41
CA ILE A 31 3.44 -2.99 -3.14
C ILE A 31 2.32 -3.26 -2.14
N PRO A 32 2.56 -4.03 -1.07
CA PRO A 32 1.61 -4.10 0.03
C PRO A 32 1.64 -2.80 0.84
N VAL A 33 0.45 -2.32 1.18
CA VAL A 33 0.23 -1.15 2.02
C VAL A 33 -0.63 -1.58 3.19
N PHE A 34 -0.03 -1.64 4.37
CA PHE A 34 -0.73 -1.93 5.61
C PHE A 34 -1.49 -0.67 6.06
N LEU A 35 -2.81 -0.73 6.13
CA LEU A 35 -3.69 0.40 6.42
C LEU A 35 -3.90 0.62 7.92
N LYS A 36 -2.90 0.28 8.75
CA LYS A 36 -3.03 0.33 10.21
C LYS A 36 -3.08 1.77 10.73
N ASP A 37 -3.84 1.97 11.79
CA ASP A 37 -4.20 3.28 12.35
C ASP A 37 -3.01 4.03 12.99
N PRO A 38 -2.73 5.32 12.65
CA PRO A 38 -3.22 6.06 11.49
C PRO A 38 -2.19 6.08 10.35
N VAL A 39 -2.53 5.43 9.24
CA VAL A 39 -1.91 5.69 7.94
C VAL A 39 -2.75 6.74 7.24
N THR A 40 -2.19 7.94 7.03
CA THR A 40 -2.85 8.96 6.24
C THR A 40 -2.56 8.74 4.75
N LEU A 41 -3.51 9.13 3.90
CA LEU A 41 -3.29 9.12 2.45
C LEU A 41 -2.04 9.92 2.05
N ALA A 42 -1.75 11.02 2.76
CA ALA A 42 -0.57 11.85 2.55
C ALA A 42 0.73 11.08 2.85
N ALA A 43 0.82 10.37 3.97
CA ALA A 43 1.99 9.56 4.32
C ALA A 43 2.23 8.42 3.33
N LEU A 44 1.14 7.81 2.83
CA LEU A 44 1.22 6.80 1.77
C LEU A 44 1.75 7.40 0.46
N GLN A 45 1.24 8.56 0.05
CA GLN A 45 1.71 9.24 -1.16
C GLN A 45 3.19 9.64 -1.08
N GLU A 46 3.65 10.09 0.09
CA GLU A 46 5.07 10.38 0.30
C GLU A 46 5.95 9.13 0.17
N THR A 47 5.49 8.00 0.72
CA THR A 47 6.20 6.71 0.61
C THR A 47 6.30 6.24 -0.84
N LEU A 48 5.22 6.38 -1.61
CA LEU A 48 5.21 6.00 -3.03
C LEU A 48 6.14 6.90 -3.86
N ARG A 49 6.14 8.22 -3.60
CA ARG A 49 7.06 9.15 -4.28
C ARG A 49 8.54 8.82 -4.03
N LYS A 50 8.90 8.33 -2.84
CA LYS A 50 10.28 7.86 -2.55
C LYS A 50 10.69 6.65 -3.41
N GLN A 51 9.71 5.97 -4.01
CA GLN A 51 9.90 4.80 -4.87
C GLN A 51 9.59 5.12 -6.35
N ASP A 52 9.54 6.40 -6.74
CA ASP A 52 9.15 6.86 -8.09
C ASP A 52 7.79 6.31 -8.55
N ALA A 53 6.86 6.12 -7.60
CA ALA A 53 5.50 5.65 -7.85
C ALA A 53 4.46 6.70 -7.45
N GLU A 54 3.33 6.70 -8.16
CA GLU A 54 2.17 7.55 -7.84
C GLU A 54 0.89 6.74 -7.85
N LEU A 55 -0.09 7.15 -7.02
CA LEU A 55 -1.42 6.55 -7.04
C LEU A 55 -2.19 7.02 -8.26
N THR A 56 -2.84 6.09 -8.95
CA THR A 56 -3.89 6.43 -9.93
C THR A 56 -5.07 7.11 -9.24
N VAL A 57 -5.91 7.79 -10.02
CA VAL A 57 -7.10 8.48 -9.49
C VAL A 57 -8.05 7.47 -8.83
N GLU A 58 -8.19 6.30 -9.44
CA GLU A 58 -9.01 5.19 -8.96
C GLU A 58 -8.48 4.65 -7.63
N ALA A 59 -7.17 4.35 -7.56
CA ALA A 59 -6.54 3.83 -6.34
C ALA A 59 -6.63 4.85 -5.19
N ARG A 60 -6.39 6.13 -5.49
CA ARG A 60 -6.52 7.22 -4.52
C ARG A 60 -7.94 7.31 -3.98
N ASN A 61 -8.96 7.25 -4.84
CA ASN A 61 -10.36 7.32 -4.43
C ASN A 61 -10.79 6.09 -3.63
N ALA A 62 -10.28 4.90 -3.96
CA ALA A 62 -10.55 3.68 -3.21
C ALA A 62 -9.94 3.74 -1.80
N LEU A 63 -8.68 4.17 -1.69
CA LEU A 63 -7.98 4.32 -0.41
C LEU A 63 -8.59 5.41 0.46
N ALA A 64 -9.00 6.54 -0.12
CA ALA A 64 -9.62 7.64 0.61
C ALA A 64 -10.92 7.23 1.33
N LYS A 65 -11.66 6.23 0.83
CA LYS A 65 -12.87 5.70 1.50
C LYS A 65 -12.56 4.85 2.74
N HIS A 66 -11.35 4.30 2.81
CA HIS A 66 -10.93 3.39 3.89
C HIS A 66 -10.05 4.08 4.93
N LEU A 67 -9.39 5.18 4.57
CA LEU A 67 -8.49 5.95 5.43
C LEU A 67 -9.13 7.24 5.98
N SER A 68 -10.46 7.37 5.85
CA SER A 68 -11.27 8.51 6.32
C SER A 68 -11.85 8.31 7.70
#